data_AF-A0A1B0CVH3-F1
#
_entry.id   AF-A0A1B0CVH3-F1
#
_cell.length_a   1.000
_cell.length_b   1.000
_cell.length_c   1.000
_cell.angle_alpha   90.00
_cell.angle_beta   90.00
_cell.angle_gamma   90.00
#
_symmetry.space_group_name_H-M   'P 1'
#
loop_
_entity.id
_entity.type
_entity.pdbx_description
1 polymer ?
#
loop_
_entity_poly.entity_id
_entity_poly.type
_entity_poly.pdbx_seq_one_letter_code
_entity_poly.pdbx_strand_id
1 'polypeptide(L)'
;MIEGILKIRPRDQQLYNKDNTVMEDDKPLQDYGISMVTAKAQAPAQLGLAIRTETGEFEPLEIAPYSSPPDLPDVMKNQEAANGQEQVA
;
A
#
# COMPACT_ATOMS: atom_id res chain seq x y z
N MET A 1 0.95 5.44 16.40
CA MET A 1 1.43 4.11 15.95
C MET A 1 2.79 4.22 15.28
N ILE A 2 2.92 4.96 14.17
CA ILE A 2 4.17 5.10 13.40
C ILE A 2 5.33 5.67 14.24
N GLU A 3 5.08 6.71 15.05
CA GLU A 3 6.07 7.25 16.00
C GLU A 3 6.67 6.17 16.91
N GLY A 4 5.85 5.22 17.39
CA GLY A 4 6.33 4.15 18.25
C GLY A 4 7.32 3.20 17.56
N ILE A 5 7.23 3.09 16.22
CA ILE A 5 8.07 2.22 15.40
C ILE A 5 9.33 2.98 14.94
N LEU A 6 9.15 4.13 14.27
CA LEU A 6 10.24 4.88 13.65
C LEU A 6 10.92 5.90 14.59
N LYS A 7 10.33 6.19 15.75
CA LYS A 7 10.80 7.20 16.71
C LYS A 7 10.83 8.63 16.16
N ILE A 8 10.01 8.90 15.14
CA ILE A 8 9.78 10.22 14.56
C ILE A 8 8.46 10.76 15.09
N ARG A 9 8.39 12.03 15.50
CA ARG A 9 7.14 12.60 16.02
C ARG A 9 6.09 12.75 14.90
N PRO A 10 4.78 12.71 15.20
CA PRO A 10 3.73 12.87 14.18
C PRO A 10 3.85 14.14 13.34
N ARG A 11 4.22 15.28 13.96
CA ARG A 11 4.41 16.57 13.26
C ARG A 11 5.52 16.57 12.20
N ASP A 12 6.41 15.57 12.29
CA ASP A 12 7.55 15.37 11.41
C ASP A 12 7.27 14.23 10.40
N GLN A 13 6.00 13.81 10.27
CA GLN A 13 5.50 12.80 9.33
C GLN A 13 4.40 13.40 8.44
N GLN A 14 4.39 13.02 7.17
CA GLN A 14 3.33 13.37 6.22
C GLN A 14 2.82 12.09 5.55
N LEU A 15 1.53 11.81 5.70
CA LEU A 15 0.90 10.63 5.15
C LEU A 15 0.20 10.94 3.82
N TYR A 16 0.23 9.96 2.92
CA TYR A 16 -0.41 10.02 1.63
C TYR A 16 -1.29 8.80 1.41
N ASN A 17 -2.46 9.01 0.79
CA ASN A 17 -3.28 7.90 0.32
C ASN A 17 -2.70 7.29 -0.98
N LYS A 18 -3.35 6.25 -1.50
CA LYS A 18 -2.96 5.56 -2.75
C LYS A 18 -2.90 6.45 -3.99
N ASP A 19 -3.59 7.59 -3.97
CA ASP A 19 -3.67 8.56 -5.06
C ASP A 19 -2.66 9.71 -4.85
N ASN A 20 -1.68 9.53 -3.95
CA ASN A 20 -0.67 10.51 -3.55
C ASN A 20 -1.26 11.83 -3.03
N THR A 21 -2.46 11.79 -2.47
CA THR A 21 -3.09 12.93 -1.79
C THR A 21 -2.65 12.97 -0.33
N VAL A 22 -2.18 14.14 0.13
CA VAL A 22 -1.81 14.38 1.52
C VAL A 22 -3.02 14.19 2.44
N MET A 23 -2.82 13.46 3.53
CA MET A 23 -3.85 13.21 4.54
C MET A 23 -3.80 14.26 5.65
N GLU A 24 -4.97 14.67 6.12
CA GLU A 24 -5.16 15.62 7.22
C GLU A 24 -5.31 14.86 8.55
N ASP A 25 -4.73 15.40 9.62
CA ASP A 25 -4.67 14.74 10.93
C ASP A 25 -6.04 14.50 11.58
N ASP A 26 -7.02 15.34 11.25
CA ASP A 26 -8.38 15.31 11.80
C ASP A 26 -9.38 14.49 10.96
N LYS A 27 -8.96 14.03 9.78
CA LYS A 27 -9.82 13.23 8.89
C LYS A 27 -9.66 11.73 9.12
N PRO A 28 -10.76 10.97 9.20
CA PRO A 28 -10.69 9.53 9.34
C PRO A 28 -10.18 8.86 8.06
N LEU A 29 -9.57 7.69 8.21
CA LEU A 29 -9.03 6.90 7.09
C LEU A 29 -10.08 6.58 5.99
N GLN A 30 -11.35 6.45 6.37
CA GLN A 30 -12.45 6.16 5.44
C GLN A 30 -12.64 7.26 4.39
N ASP A 31 -12.37 8.52 4.73
CA ASP A 31 -12.50 9.66 3.82
C ASP A 31 -11.43 9.60 2.70
N TYR A 32 -10.36 8.86 2.95
CA TYR A 32 -9.30 8.54 1.99
C TYR A 32 -9.50 7.16 1.31
N GLY A 33 -10.69 6.57 1.44
CA GLY A 33 -11.04 5.29 0.81
C GLY A 33 -10.45 4.05 1.50
N ILE A 34 -9.95 4.19 2.73
CA ILE A 34 -9.37 3.10 3.51
C ILE A 34 -10.42 2.60 4.51
N SER A 35 -10.95 1.40 4.25
CA SER A 35 -12.04 0.78 4.97
C SER A 35 -11.76 -0.70 5.22
N MET A 36 -12.59 -1.40 6.00
CA MET A 36 -12.47 -2.85 6.17
C MET A 36 -12.60 -3.63 4.85
N VAL A 37 -13.29 -3.06 3.85
CA VAL A 37 -13.48 -3.70 2.54
C VAL A 37 -12.24 -3.50 1.65
N THR A 38 -11.59 -2.34 1.75
CA THR A 38 -10.46 -1.95 0.89
C THR A 38 -9.08 -2.22 1.51
N ALA A 39 -9.00 -2.43 2.82
CA ALA A 39 -7.77 -2.71 3.56
C ALA A 39 -7.87 -4.07 4.30
N LYS A 40 -8.05 -5.15 3.54
CA LYS A 40 -8.19 -6.51 4.11
C LYS A 40 -6.83 -7.03 4.57
N ALA A 41 -6.80 -7.99 5.50
CA ALA A 41 -5.54 -8.54 6.02
C ALA A 41 -4.65 -9.17 4.92
N GLN A 42 -5.25 -9.85 3.95
CA GLN A 42 -4.56 -10.46 2.80
C GLN A 42 -4.23 -9.46 1.67
N ALA A 43 -4.79 -8.26 1.73
CA ALA A 43 -4.64 -7.20 0.72
C ALA A 43 -4.71 -5.84 1.43
N PRO A 44 -3.66 -5.50 2.21
CA PRO A 44 -3.65 -4.27 3.01
C PRO A 44 -3.65 -3.04 2.10
N ALA A 45 -4.25 -1.95 2.56
CA ALA A 45 -4.14 -0.67 1.88
C ALA A 45 -2.74 -0.08 2.09
N GLN A 46 -2.16 0.46 1.02
CA GLN A 46 -0.87 1.14 1.08
C GLN A 46 -1.05 2.60 1.50
N LEU A 47 -0.14 3.06 2.37
CA LEU A 47 0.02 4.46 2.74
C LEU A 47 1.42 4.93 2.35
N GLY A 48 1.51 6.10 1.74
CA GLY A 48 2.77 6.81 1.58
C GLY A 48 3.16 7.52 2.87
N LEU A 49 4.46 7.62 3.13
CA LEU A 49 5.02 8.35 4.26
C LEU A 49 6.22 9.15 3.77
N ALA A 50 6.23 10.45 4.06
CA ALA A 50 7.39 11.32 3.91
C ALA A 50 7.77 11.91 5.27
N ILE A 51 9.07 12.03 5.52
CA ILE A 51 9.62 12.56 6.77
C ILE A 51 10.09 14.01 6.60
N ARG A 52 9.88 14.82 7.63
CA ARG A 52 10.41 16.18 7.69
C ARG A 52 11.92 16.15 7.87
N THR A 53 12.62 16.80 6.96
CA THR A 53 14.07 16.96 6.96
C THR A 53 14.50 18.03 7.97
N GLU A 54 15.81 18.11 8.24
CA GLU A 54 16.40 19.09 9.17
C GLU A 54 16.19 20.54 8.73
N THR A 55 15.95 20.78 7.43
CA THR A 55 15.65 22.12 6.89
C THR A 55 14.21 22.56 7.19
N GLY A 56 13.38 21.67 7.73
CA GLY A 56 11.97 21.93 8.05
C GLY A 56 11.00 21.53 6.94
N GLU A 57 11.48 21.16 5.76
CA GLU A 57 10.65 20.71 4.63
C GLU A 57 10.45 19.19 4.65
N PHE A 58 9.34 18.71 4.10
CA PHE A 58 9.13 17.27 3.90
C PHE A 58 9.93 16.77 2.69
N GLU A 59 10.51 15.58 2.82
CA GLU A 59 11.13 14.91 1.68
C GLU A 59 10.09 14.57 0.60
N PRO A 60 10.49 14.46 -0.67
CA PRO A 60 9.57 14.01 -1.71
C PRO A 60 9.08 12.60 -1.40
N LEU A 61 7.80 12.32 -1.67
CA LEU A 61 7.25 10.98 -1.53
C LEU A 61 7.94 10.04 -2.52
N GLU A 62 8.73 9.11 -2.01
CA GLU A 62 9.39 8.06 -2.79
C GLU A 62 8.99 6.69 -2.24
N ILE A 63 8.45 5.84 -3.11
CA ILE A 63 8.07 4.47 -2.78
C ILE A 63 8.77 3.55 -3.77
N ALA A 64 9.81 2.86 -3.30
CA ALA A 64 10.51 1.89 -4.11
C ALA A 64 9.57 0.70 -4.44
N PRO A 65 9.43 0.30 -5.72
CA PRO A 65 8.61 -0.83 -6.09
C PRO A 65 9.22 -2.14 -5.57
N TYR A 66 8.36 -3.13 -5.32
CA TYR A 66 8.82 -4.49 -5.07
C TYR A 66 9.52 -5.07 -6.32
N SER A 67 10.37 -6.06 -6.10
CA SER A 67 10.97 -6.82 -7.20
C SER A 67 9.90 -7.55 -8.02
N SER A 68 10.10 -7.64 -9.33
CA SER A 68 9.28 -8.47 -10.20
C SER A 68 9.50 -9.95 -9.90
N PRO A 69 8.45 -10.80 -9.96
CA PRO A 69 8.61 -12.24 -9.88
C PRO A 69 9.42 -12.77 -11.08
N PRO A 70 10.07 -13.94 -10.96
CA PRO A 70 10.73 -14.58 -12.09
C PRO A 70 9.70 -15.03 -13.14
N ASP A 71 10.20 -15.28 -14.36
CA ASP A 71 9.37 -15.83 -15.42
C ASP A 71 8.73 -17.16 -15.00
N LEU A 72 7.44 -17.30 -15.31
CA LEU A 72 6.71 -18.51 -15.00
C LEU A 72 7.29 -19.70 -15.80
N PRO A 73 7.66 -20.82 -15.15
CA PRO A 73 8.15 -22.01 -15.86
C PRO A 73 7.13 -22.56 -16.84
N ASP A 74 7.58 -23.15 -17.96
CA ASP A 74 6.68 -23.67 -19.01
C ASP A 74 5.69 -24.73 -18.50
N VAL A 75 6.07 -25.50 -17.48
CA VAL A 75 5.20 -26.49 -16.83
C VAL A 75 4.02 -25.89 -16.07
N MET A 76 4.15 -24.63 -15.61
CA MET A 76 3.11 -23.91 -14.87
C MET A 76 2.19 -23.09 -15.78
N LYS A 77 2.60 -22.82 -17.03
CA LYS A 77 1.80 -22.02 -17.99
C LYS A 77 0.49 -22.69 -18.42
N ASN A 78 0.37 -24.02 -18.27
CA ASN A 78 -0.75 -24.80 -18.82
C ASN A 78 -1.79 -25.29 -17.78
N GLN A 79 -1.60 -25.01 -16.49
CA GLN A 79 -2.49 -25.58 -15.45
C GLN A 79 -3.82 -24.84 -15.28
N GLU A 80 -3.97 -23.64 -15.85
CA GLU A 80 -5.25 -22.89 -15.82
C GLU A 80 -6.32 -23.52 -16.73
N ALA A 81 -5.96 -24.37 -17.70
CA ALA A 81 -6.92 -25.01 -18.60
C ALA A 81 -7.49 -26.35 -18.08
N ALA A 82 -6.95 -26.92 -17.01
CA ALA A 82 -7.27 -28.29 -16.57
C ALA A 82 -8.13 -28.38 -15.29
N ASN A 83 -8.19 -27.34 -14.47
CA ASN A 83 -8.94 -27.35 -13.21
C ASN A 83 -10.04 -26.27 -13.20
N GLY A 84 -11.23 -26.61 -13.74
CA GLY A 84 -12.40 -25.74 -13.55
C GLY A 84 -13.47 -25.74 -14.65
N GLN A 85 -13.57 -26.77 -15.50
CA GLN A 85 -14.81 -26.97 -16.25
C GLN A 85 -15.92 -27.41 -15.28
N GLU A 86 -16.52 -26.45 -14.57
CA GLU A 86 -17.88 -26.60 -14.08
C GLU A 86 -18.78 -26.77 -15.30
N GLN A 87 -19.22 -28.01 -15.52
CA GLN A 87 -20.32 -28.32 -16.42
C GLN A 87 -21.57 -27.61 -15.90
N VAL A 88 -21.95 -26.52 -16.56
CA VAL A 88 -23.30 -25.97 -16.43
C VAL A 88 -24.18 -26.77 -17.38
N ALA A 89 -25.16 -27.45 -16.81
CA ALA A 89 -26.21 -28.21 -17.50
C ALA A 89 -27.09 -27.32 -18.40
#